data_AF-A0A7G4RDB3-F1
#
_entry.id   AF-A0A7G4RDB3-F1
#
_cell.length_a   1.000
_cell.length_b   1.000
_cell.length_c   1.000
_cell.angle_alpha   90.00
_cell.angle_beta   90.00
_cell.angle_gamma   90.00
#
_symmetry.space_group_name_H-M   'P 1'
#
loop_
_entity.id
_entity.type
_entity.pdbx_description
1 polymer ?
#
loop_
_entity_poly.entity_id
_entity_poly.type
_entity_poly.pdbx_seq_one_letter_code
_entity_poly.pdbx_strand_id
1 'polypeptide(L)'
;MKKSLVGNITSSKQSKQTTNARKHKVEFLAMRQNISEALEKGWSITIIWKTLRDEGSFTATYNTFRLYVLRYLYGQKSGCPQKEVNDQQPKRLAVNQDKEKKPTAKPSFTFNPKPNLKELL
;
A
#
# COMPACT_ATOMS: atom_id res chain seq x y z
N MET A 1 23.45 -18.41 24.33
CA MET A 1 23.11 -16.98 24.42
C MET A 1 21.59 -16.81 24.49
N LYS A 2 21.08 -16.15 25.54
CA LYS A 2 19.64 -15.90 25.69
C LYS A 2 19.26 -14.71 24.80
N LYS A 3 18.31 -14.90 23.88
CA LYS A 3 17.88 -13.85 22.94
C LYS A 3 17.17 -12.75 23.74
N SER A 4 17.54 -11.48 23.54
CA SER A 4 16.87 -10.32 24.16
C SER A 4 15.37 -10.34 23.84
N LEU A 5 14.53 -9.98 24.82
CA LEU A 5 13.06 -9.93 24.70
C LEU A 5 12.63 -9.15 23.44
N VAL A 6 13.34 -8.07 23.12
CA VAL A 6 13.10 -7.24 21.93
C VAL A 6 13.32 -8.02 20.63
N GLY A 7 14.38 -8.82 20.54
CA GLY A 7 14.69 -9.64 19.36
C GLY A 7 13.65 -10.73 19.09
N ASN A 8 13.04 -11.29 20.13
CA ASN A 8 11.97 -12.28 19.97
C ASN A 8 10.65 -11.63 19.51
N ILE A 9 10.36 -10.40 19.95
CA ILE A 9 9.16 -9.64 19.55
C ILE A 9 9.23 -9.26 18.06
N THR A 10 10.38 -8.79 17.58
CA THR A 10 10.55 -8.42 16.15
C THR A 10 10.43 -9.61 15.21
N SER A 11 11.11 -10.73 15.51
CA SER A 11 11.06 -11.91 14.63
C SER A 11 9.69 -12.60 14.59
N SER A 12 8.94 -12.63 15.70
CA SER A 12 7.64 -13.31 15.76
C SER A 12 6.52 -12.50 15.09
N LYS A 13 6.53 -11.16 15.25
CA LYS A 13 5.48 -10.32 14.67
C LYS A 13 5.63 -10.16 13.16
N GLN A 14 6.85 -10.09 12.63
CA GLN A 14 7.07 -9.96 11.19
C GLN A 14 6.55 -11.18 10.39
N SER A 15 6.84 -12.41 10.81
CA SER A 15 6.45 -13.60 10.03
C SER A 15 4.93 -13.83 10.01
N LYS A 16 4.25 -13.67 11.16
CA LYS A 16 2.80 -13.86 11.29
C LYS A 16 2.01 -12.73 10.63
N GLN A 17 2.49 -11.48 10.68
CA GLN A 17 1.75 -10.36 10.09
C GLN A 17 1.80 -10.40 8.55
N THR A 18 2.94 -10.79 7.98
CA THR A 18 3.12 -10.82 6.51
C THR A 18 2.32 -11.95 5.85
N THR A 19 2.21 -13.11 6.52
CA THR A 19 1.44 -14.26 6.03
C THR A 19 -0.06 -13.98 6.01
N ASN A 20 -0.61 -13.42 7.09
CA ASN A 20 -2.02 -13.01 7.13
C ASN A 20 -2.35 -11.94 6.08
N ALA A 21 -1.47 -10.95 5.89
CA ALA A 21 -1.67 -9.91 4.88
C ALA A 21 -1.74 -10.47 3.45
N ARG A 22 -0.92 -11.48 3.12
CA ARG A 22 -1.00 -12.16 1.82
C ARG A 22 -2.29 -12.96 1.68
N LYS A 23 -2.67 -13.71 2.73
CA LYS A 23 -3.89 -14.52 2.74
C LYS A 23 -5.13 -13.67 2.45
N HIS A 24 -5.31 -12.58 3.19
CA HIS A 24 -6.46 -11.69 3.02
C HIS A 24 -6.50 -11.02 1.65
N LYS A 25 -5.34 -10.71 1.07
CA LYS A 25 -5.27 -10.18 -0.29
C LYS A 25 -5.77 -11.20 -1.31
N VAL A 26 -5.38 -12.47 -1.19
CA VAL A 26 -5.85 -13.54 -2.09
C VAL A 26 -7.35 -13.74 -1.94
N GLU A 27 -7.86 -13.83 -0.70
CA GLU A 27 -9.31 -13.93 -0.41
C GLU A 27 -10.08 -12.76 -1.07
N PHE A 28 -9.57 -11.53 -0.94
CA PHE A 28 -10.21 -10.37 -1.55
C PHE A 28 -10.22 -10.43 -3.08
N LEU A 29 -9.09 -10.80 -3.70
CA LEU A 29 -8.97 -10.86 -5.15
C LEU A 29 -9.87 -11.94 -5.77
N ALA A 30 -10.01 -13.09 -5.11
CA ALA A 30 -10.90 -14.17 -5.54
C ALA A 30 -12.36 -13.72 -5.63
N MET A 31 -12.80 -12.83 -4.73
CA MET A 31 -14.18 -12.34 -4.66
C MET A 31 -14.39 -10.96 -5.29
N ARG A 32 -13.33 -10.40 -5.90
CA ARG A 32 -13.32 -9.03 -6.40
C ARG A 32 -14.50 -8.75 -7.35
N GLN A 33 -14.80 -9.69 -8.23
CA GLN A 33 -15.88 -9.55 -9.20
C GLN A 33 -17.24 -9.45 -8.51
N ASN A 34 -17.53 -10.36 -7.58
CA ASN A 34 -18.78 -10.36 -6.81
C ASN A 34 -18.94 -9.08 -5.98
N ILE A 35 -17.85 -8.59 -5.38
CA ILE A 35 -17.84 -7.33 -4.64
C ILE A 35 -18.14 -6.15 -5.57
N SER A 36 -17.55 -6.12 -6.78
CA SER A 36 -17.81 -5.07 -7.77
C SER A 36 -19.27 -5.05 -8.19
N GLU A 37 -19.84 -6.21 -8.50
CA GLU A 37 -21.25 -6.35 -8.89
C GLU A 37 -22.20 -5.89 -7.77
N ALA A 38 -21.90 -6.25 -6.52
CA ALA A 38 -22.70 -5.79 -5.37
C ALA A 38 -22.64 -4.26 -5.20
N LEU A 39 -21.47 -3.65 -5.44
CA LEU A 39 -21.32 -2.20 -5.39
C LEU A 39 -22.06 -1.49 -6.53
N GLU A 40 -22.05 -2.05 -7.75
CA GLU A 40 -22.82 -1.53 -8.88
C GLU A 40 -24.34 -1.59 -8.63
N LYS A 41 -24.80 -2.63 -7.94
CA LYS A 41 -26.18 -2.75 -7.46
C LYS A 41 -26.53 -1.81 -6.30
N GLY A 42 -25.59 -1.00 -5.83
CA GLY A 42 -25.81 0.01 -4.80
C GLY A 42 -25.79 -0.53 -3.36
N TRP A 43 -25.30 -1.75 -3.14
CA TRP A 43 -25.14 -2.26 -1.77
C TRP A 43 -24.05 -1.51 -1.02
N SER A 44 -24.26 -1.29 0.29
CA SER A 44 -23.26 -0.61 1.11
C SER A 44 -22.05 -1.51 1.37
N ILE A 45 -20.86 -0.91 1.38
CA ILE A 45 -19.58 -1.61 1.64
C ILE A 45 -19.63 -2.38 2.97
N THR A 46 -20.30 -1.82 3.98
CA THR A 46 -20.46 -2.43 5.31
C THR A 46 -21.32 -3.69 5.26
N ILE A 47 -22.43 -3.67 4.52
CA ILE A 47 -23.30 -4.83 4.37
C ILE A 47 -22.58 -5.94 3.60
N ILE A 48 -21.93 -5.59 2.49
CA ILE A 48 -21.14 -6.56 1.70
C ILE A 48 -20.09 -7.24 2.59
N TRP A 49 -19.31 -6.47 3.36
CA TRP A 49 -18.30 -7.03 4.25
C TRP A 49 -18.90 -7.95 5.32
N LYS A 50 -20.03 -7.53 5.92
CA LYS A 50 -20.70 -8.29 6.97
C LYS A 50 -21.18 -9.63 6.42
N THR A 51 -21.86 -9.64 5.28
CA THR A 51 -22.33 -10.87 4.63
C THR A 51 -21.17 -11.82 4.32
N LEU A 52 -20.09 -11.32 3.71
CA LEU A 52 -18.92 -12.14 3.38
C LEU A 52 -18.21 -12.70 4.63
N ARG A 53 -18.32 -12.00 5.76
CA ARG A 53 -17.77 -12.45 7.04
C ARG A 53 -18.65 -13.50 7.69
N ASP A 54 -19.96 -13.30 7.67
CA ASP A 54 -20.95 -14.23 8.24
C ASP A 54 -20.95 -15.55 7.46
N GLU A 55 -20.73 -15.51 6.14
CA GLU A 55 -20.54 -16.69 5.28
C GLU A 55 -19.17 -17.37 5.46
N GLY A 56 -18.22 -16.74 6.16
CA GLY A 56 -16.85 -17.23 6.33
C GLY A 56 -15.95 -17.05 5.10
N SER A 57 -16.46 -16.45 4.02
CA SER A 57 -15.75 -16.18 2.76
C SER A 57 -14.63 -15.14 2.91
N PHE A 58 -14.68 -14.27 3.94
CA PHE A 58 -13.66 -13.25 4.18
C PHE A 58 -13.19 -13.10 5.63
N THR A 59 -11.92 -13.42 5.87
CA THR A 59 -11.37 -13.52 7.23
C THR A 59 -10.73 -12.23 7.76
N ALA A 60 -10.60 -11.18 6.94
CA ALA A 60 -10.00 -9.90 7.37
C ALA A 60 -10.99 -8.88 7.96
N THR A 61 -10.48 -7.99 8.82
CA THR A 61 -11.27 -6.91 9.44
C THR A 61 -11.89 -5.96 8.42
N TYR A 62 -12.95 -5.24 8.83
CA TYR A 62 -13.62 -4.25 7.99
C TYR A 62 -12.67 -3.19 7.42
N ASN A 63 -11.73 -2.70 8.23
CA ASN A 63 -10.74 -1.71 7.77
C ASN A 63 -9.86 -2.26 6.64
N THR A 64 -9.43 -3.52 6.74
CA THR A 64 -8.66 -4.20 5.70
C THR A 64 -9.48 -4.33 4.42
N PHE A 65 -10.74 -4.76 4.54
CA PHE A 65 -11.67 -4.86 3.41
C PHE A 65 -11.84 -3.51 2.71
N ARG A 66 -12.15 -2.45 3.47
CA ARG A 66 -12.34 -1.10 2.92
C ARG A 66 -11.10 -0.58 2.21
N LEU A 67 -9.90 -0.83 2.76
CA LEU A 67 -8.64 -0.45 2.12
C LEU A 67 -8.43 -1.18 0.79
N TYR A 68 -8.78 -2.46 0.72
CA TYR A 68 -8.71 -3.23 -0.52
C TYR A 68 -9.72 -2.78 -1.56
N VAL A 69 -10.96 -2.49 -1.15
CA VAL A 69 -11.97 -1.88 -2.02
C VAL A 69 -11.43 -0.57 -2.61
N LEU A 70 -10.88 0.32 -1.79
CA LEU A 70 -10.26 1.57 -2.25
C LEU A 70 -9.10 1.31 -3.23
N ARG A 71 -8.21 0.38 -2.90
CA ARG A 71 -7.01 0.12 -3.68
C ARG A 71 -7.28 -0.56 -5.02
N TYR A 72 -8.15 -1.57 -5.04
CA TYR A 72 -8.31 -2.47 -6.19
C TYR A 72 -9.53 -2.12 -7.06
N LEU A 73 -10.54 -1.43 -6.53
CA LEU A 73 -11.73 -1.04 -7.29
C LEU A 73 -11.72 0.45 -7.65
N TYR A 74 -11.33 1.32 -6.71
CA TYR A 74 -11.30 2.77 -6.95
C TYR A 74 -9.96 3.26 -7.49
N GLY A 75 -8.84 2.71 -7.01
CA GLY A 75 -7.48 3.07 -7.44
C GLY A 75 -7.11 2.65 -8.86
N GLN A 76 -7.92 1.80 -9.51
CA GLN A 76 -7.69 1.36 -10.89
C GLN A 76 -8.22 2.37 -11.93
N LYS A 77 -8.97 3.40 -11.51
CA LYS A 77 -9.61 4.37 -12.42
C LYS A 77 -8.69 5.49 -12.92
N SER A 78 -7.43 5.58 -12.45
CA SER A 78 -6.45 6.54 -12.95
C SER A 78 -5.32 5.85 -13.73
N GLY A 79 -5.55 5.58 -15.02
CA GLY A 79 -4.54 5.64 -16.08
C GLY A 79 -3.21 4.88 -15.94
N CYS A 80 -3.11 3.78 -15.17
CA CYS A 80 -1.90 2.96 -15.16
C CYS A 80 -2.26 1.48 -15.40
N PRO A 81 -1.74 0.83 -16.47
CA PRO A 81 -1.94 -0.58 -16.68
C PRO A 81 -1.15 -1.34 -15.61
N GLN A 82 -1.84 -1.79 -14.57
CA GLN A 82 -1.24 -2.67 -13.59
C GLN A 82 -1.05 -4.03 -14.25
N LYS A 83 0.09 -4.20 -14.93
CA LYS A 83 0.61 -5.51 -15.32
C LYS A 83 0.53 -6.41 -14.10
N GLU A 84 0.01 -7.60 -14.30
CA GLU A 84 0.01 -8.67 -13.31
C GLU A 84 1.47 -8.99 -12.98
N VAL A 85 1.97 -8.42 -11.87
CA VAL A 85 3.33 -8.71 -11.40
C VAL A 85 3.27 -9.98 -10.57
N ASN A 86 3.67 -11.05 -11.24
CA ASN A 86 4.09 -12.34 -10.70
C ASN A 86 5.01 -12.15 -9.47
N ASP A 87 4.79 -12.97 -8.46
CA ASP A 87 5.52 -13.07 -7.20
C ASP A 87 7.03 -13.18 -7.41
N GLN A 88 7.81 -12.12 -7.14
CA GLN A 88 9.24 -12.25 -6.87
C GLN A 88 9.72 -11.32 -5.73
N GLN A 89 10.37 -11.97 -4.77
CA GLN A 89 11.09 -11.46 -3.60
C GLN A 89 11.99 -10.24 -3.85
N PRO A 90 12.36 -9.46 -2.80
CA PRO A 90 13.34 -8.40 -2.94
C PRO A 90 14.77 -8.96 -2.84
N LYS A 91 15.54 -8.84 -3.91
CA LYS A 91 17.02 -8.80 -3.85
C LYS A 91 17.47 -7.39 -4.20
N ARG A 92 17.90 -6.65 -3.18
CA ARG A 92 18.80 -5.51 -3.35
C ARG A 92 20.13 -6.03 -3.87
N LEU A 93 20.63 -5.48 -4.96
CA LEU A 93 22.03 -5.04 -5.09
C LEU A 93 22.07 -3.92 -6.16
N ALA A 94 22.88 -2.93 -5.85
CA ALA A 94 22.94 -1.63 -6.51
C ALA A 94 23.80 -1.65 -7.79
N VAL A 95 23.79 -0.49 -8.46
CA VAL A 95 24.88 0.15 -9.20
C VAL A 95 24.72 0.28 -10.73
N ASN A 96 24.81 1.56 -11.13
CA ASN A 96 25.11 2.18 -12.44
C ASN A 96 24.00 2.37 -13.47
N GLN A 97 23.45 3.59 -13.49
CA GLN A 97 23.19 4.29 -14.74
C GLN A 97 23.81 5.69 -14.68
N ASP A 98 24.92 5.82 -15.41
CA ASP A 98 25.41 7.07 -15.94
C ASP A 98 24.59 7.38 -17.20
N LYS A 99 23.95 8.55 -17.24
CA LYS A 99 23.39 9.24 -18.42
C LYS A 99 22.69 10.53 -17.97
N GLU A 100 23.50 11.57 -17.86
CA GLU A 100 23.25 12.96 -18.21
C GLU A 100 21.80 13.33 -18.63
N LYS A 101 21.06 14.06 -17.76
CA LYS A 101 20.23 15.24 -18.10
C LYS A 101 19.99 16.10 -16.84
N LYS A 102 20.26 17.42 -16.95
CA LYS A 102 19.98 18.51 -15.98
C LYS A 102 18.86 18.22 -14.96
N PRO A 103 19.10 18.38 -13.65
CA PRO A 103 18.03 18.60 -12.71
C PRO A 103 17.69 20.10 -12.69
N THR A 104 16.55 20.48 -13.28
CA THR A 104 15.84 21.69 -12.83
C THR A 104 15.35 21.41 -11.43
N ALA A 105 16.23 21.67 -10.46
CA ALA A 105 15.95 21.51 -9.05
C ALA A 105 14.78 22.41 -8.68
N LYS A 106 13.80 21.85 -7.97
CA LYS A 106 12.75 22.63 -7.31
C LYS A 106 13.43 23.71 -6.45
N PRO A 107 12.94 24.95 -6.41
CA PRO A 107 13.56 25.97 -5.58
C PRO A 107 13.47 25.54 -4.11
N SER A 108 14.60 25.14 -3.54
CA SER A 108 14.73 24.92 -2.11
C SER A 108 14.81 26.28 -1.42
N PHE A 109 13.94 26.50 -0.43
CA PHE A 109 14.04 27.67 0.44
C PHE A 109 15.27 27.52 1.34
N THR A 110 16.23 28.42 1.21
CA THR A 110 17.41 28.51 2.08
C THR A 110 17.27 29.77 2.93
N PHE A 111 17.12 29.60 4.25
CA PHE A 111 17.04 30.73 5.17
C PHE A 111 18.43 31.35 5.34
N ASN A 112 18.57 32.62 4.94
CA ASN A 112 19.76 33.43 5.16
C ASN A 112 19.53 34.38 6.35
N PRO A 113 20.18 34.16 7.51
CA PRO A 113 19.95 34.96 8.72
C PRO A 113 20.50 36.39 8.65
N LYS A 114 21.27 36.73 7.60
CA LYS A 114 21.69 38.10 7.30
C LYS A 114 20.78 38.67 6.20
N PRO A 115 19.92 39.65 6.49
CA PRO A 115 19.00 40.19 5.50
C PRO A 115 19.75 40.92 4.38
N ASN A 116 19.30 40.75 3.14
CA ASN A 116 19.81 41.49 1.98
C ASN A 116 19.04 42.80 1.84
N LEU A 117 19.65 43.93 2.20
CA LEU A 117 19.01 45.26 2.17
C LEU A 117 18.58 45.69 0.76
N LYS A 118 19.13 45.09 -0.30
CA LYS A 118 18.79 45.43 -1.70
C LYS A 118 17.49 44.80 -2.19
N GLU A 119 16.98 43.77 -1.51
CA GLU A 119 15.69 43.14 -1.84
C GLU A 119 14.52 43.74 -1.02
N LEU A 120 14.81 44.71 -0.14
CA LEU A 120 13.84 45.34 0.76
C LEU A 120 13.35 46.72 0.26
N LEU A 121 13.71 47.10 -0.97
CA LEU A 121 13.40 48.39 -1.62
C LEU A 121 12.51 48.15 -2.83
#